data_AF-A0A836F8X7-F1
#
_entry.id   AF-A0A836F8X7-F1
#
_cell.length_a   1.000
_cell.length_b   1.000
_cell.length_c   1.000
_cell.angle_alpha   90.00
_cell.angle_beta   90.00
_cell.angle_gamma   90.00
#
_symmetry.space_group_name_H-M   'P 1'
#
loop_
_entity.id
_entity.type
_entity.pdbx_description
1 polymer ?
#
loop_
_entity_poly.entity_id
_entity_poly.type
_entity_poly.pdbx_seq_one_letter_code
_entity_poly.pdbx_strand_id
1 'polypeptide(L)'
;MSIFVPNKVYLRGILLHYFIQKKSAAEAHRILVQTYSDNALSDTTCRNWFRRFKNNDFQLEDKERSGAPKKFQDKELEQLFDFLRRSSKDMSFFRRGIHVLPERWEKVVSSDGQYFK
;
A
#
# COMPACT_ATOMS: atom_id res chain seq x y z
N MET A 1 -11.36 -23.39 -21.36
CA MET A 1 -9.99 -23.33 -20.81
C MET A 1 -9.94 -22.14 -19.87
N SER A 2 -9.59 -22.34 -18.60
CA SER A 2 -9.49 -21.21 -17.67
C SER A 2 -8.28 -20.36 -18.07
N ILE A 3 -8.48 -19.07 -18.30
CA ILE A 3 -7.41 -18.15 -18.69
C ILE A 3 -6.66 -17.82 -17.39
N PHE A 4 -5.47 -18.38 -17.23
CA PHE A 4 -4.62 -18.08 -16.08
C PHE A 4 -4.28 -16.58 -16.09
N VAL A 5 -4.65 -15.86 -15.02
CA VAL A 5 -4.33 -14.44 -14.85
C VAL A 5 -3.10 -14.34 -13.94
N PRO A 6 -1.94 -13.94 -14.46
CA PRO A 6 -0.72 -13.86 -13.66
C PRO A 6 -0.80 -12.70 -12.67
N ASN A 7 -0.47 -12.97 -11.40
CA ASN A 7 -0.33 -11.92 -10.41
C ASN A 7 1.05 -11.22 -10.51
N LYS A 8 1.21 -10.07 -9.85
CA LYS A 8 2.44 -9.28 -9.94
C LYS A 8 3.68 -10.01 -9.42
N VAL A 9 3.55 -10.80 -8.35
CA VAL A 9 4.66 -11.55 -7.73
C VAL A 9 5.14 -12.64 -8.67
N TYR A 10 4.20 -13.35 -9.30
CA TYR A 10 4.48 -14.36 -10.32
C TYR A 10 5.25 -13.77 -11.50
N LEU A 11 4.81 -12.63 -12.04
CA LEU A 11 5.51 -11.95 -13.14
C LEU A 11 6.92 -11.48 -12.74
N ARG A 12 7.12 -11.04 -11.50
CA ARG A 12 8.44 -10.69 -10.96
C ARG A 12 9.34 -11.92 -10.83
N GLY A 13 8.79 -13.07 -10.46
CA GLY A 13 9.51 -14.34 -10.46
C GLY A 13 9.99 -14.76 -11.85
N ILE A 14 9.16 -14.55 -12.88
CA ILE A 14 9.56 -14.76 -14.28
C ILE A 14 10.69 -13.81 -14.68
N LEU A 15 10.62 -12.53 -14.29
CA LEU A 15 11.71 -11.58 -14.54
C LEU A 15 13.03 -12.03 -13.88
N LEU A 16 12.97 -12.57 -12.65
CA LEU A 16 14.14 -13.11 -11.98
C LEU A 16 14.73 -14.31 -12.74
N HIS A 17 13.88 -15.21 -13.23
CA HIS A 17 14.30 -16.33 -14.06
C HIS A 17 15.04 -15.86 -15.32
N TYR A 18 14.49 -14.87 -16.05
CA TYR A 18 15.16 -14.29 -17.22
C TYR A 18 16.46 -13.56 -16.88
N PHE A 19 16.54 -12.93 -15.70
CA PHE A 19 17.78 -12.32 -15.22
C PHE A 19 18.87 -13.37 -14.97
N ILE A 20 18.53 -14.51 -14.37
CA ILE A 20 19.46 -15.63 -14.16
C ILE A 20 19.96 -16.19 -15.51
N GLN A 21 19.08 -16.26 -16.51
CA GLN A 21 19.43 -16.62 -17.89
C GLN A 21 20.26 -15.56 -18.64
N LYS A 22 20.68 -14.46 -17.98
CA LYS A 22 21.47 -13.36 -18.58
C LYS A 22 20.77 -12.63 -19.73
N LYS A 23 19.44 -12.70 -19.82
CA LYS A 23 18.67 -11.86 -20.75
C LYS A 23 18.70 -10.40 -20.32
N SER A 24 18.43 -9.49 -21.25
CA SER A 24 18.20 -8.08 -20.94
C SER A 24 16.77 -7.84 -20.48
N ALA A 25 16.55 -6.72 -19.77
CA ALA A 25 15.20 -6.30 -19.35
C ALA A 25 14.25 -6.12 -20.54
N ALA A 26 14.77 -5.64 -21.68
CA ALA A 26 13.99 -5.41 -22.90
C ALA A 26 13.54 -6.73 -23.54
N GLU A 27 14.41 -7.74 -23.59
CA GLU A 27 14.04 -9.08 -24.08
C GLU A 27 13.02 -9.74 -23.15
N ALA A 28 13.23 -9.66 -21.84
CA ALA A 28 12.29 -10.18 -20.86
C ALA A 28 10.91 -9.52 -20.99
N HIS A 29 10.87 -8.20 -21.19
CA HIS A 29 9.61 -7.47 -21.44
C HIS A 29 8.93 -7.93 -22.74
N ARG A 30 9.68 -8.06 -23.85
CA ARG A 30 9.12 -8.56 -25.12
C ARG A 30 8.47 -9.94 -24.97
N ILE A 31 9.14 -10.87 -24.29
CA ILE A 31 8.62 -12.22 -24.05
C ILE A 31 7.38 -12.19 -23.13
N LEU A 32 7.39 -11.32 -22.11
CA LEU A 32 6.25 -11.15 -21.21
C LEU A 32 5.01 -10.61 -21.95
N VAL A 33 5.17 -9.58 -22.78
CA VAL A 33 4.08 -9.03 -23.59
C VAL A 33 3.56 -10.07 -24.59
N GLN A 34 4.45 -10.82 -25.23
CA GLN A 34 4.05 -11.88 -26.15
C GLN A 34 3.25 -13.00 -25.46
N THR A 35 3.59 -13.34 -24.22
CA THR A 35 2.94 -14.44 -23.48
C THR A 35 1.64 -14.00 -22.80
N TYR A 36 1.66 -12.83 -22.16
CA TYR A 36 0.59 -12.39 -21.24
C TYR A 36 -0.21 -11.19 -21.74
N SER A 37 0.18 -10.59 -22.88
CA SER A 37 -0.48 -9.44 -23.51
C SER A 37 -0.76 -8.33 -22.47
N ASP A 38 -2.04 -7.99 -22.26
CA ASP A 38 -2.46 -6.90 -21.37
C ASP A 38 -2.14 -7.13 -19.88
N ASN A 39 -1.86 -8.39 -19.49
CA ASN A 39 -1.49 -8.73 -18.12
C ASN A 39 0.02 -8.60 -17.85
N ALA A 40 0.82 -8.18 -18.84
CA ALA A 40 2.26 -8.04 -18.69
C ALA A 40 2.66 -6.84 -17.82
N LEU A 41 3.84 -6.93 -17.20
CA LEU A 41 4.45 -5.79 -16.51
C LEU A 41 4.91 -4.74 -17.53
N SER A 42 4.78 -3.47 -17.16
CA SER A 42 5.32 -2.39 -17.98
C SER A 42 6.84 -2.49 -18.14
N ASP A 43 7.36 -2.04 -19.27
CA ASP A 43 8.79 -1.96 -19.58
C ASP A 43 9.61 -1.25 -18.49
N THR A 44 9.07 -0.17 -17.92
CA THR A 44 9.69 0.56 -16.80
C THR A 44 9.75 -0.30 -15.53
N THR A 45 8.69 -1.06 -15.24
CA THR A 45 8.69 -2.01 -14.12
C THR A 45 9.74 -3.10 -14.33
N CYS A 46 9.83 -3.67 -15.53
CA CYS A 46 10.85 -4.67 -15.88
C CYS A 46 12.27 -4.13 -15.65
N ARG A 47 12.59 -2.94 -16.16
CA ARG A 47 13.89 -2.29 -15.93
C ARG A 47 14.20 -2.05 -14.45
N ASN A 48 13.22 -1.57 -13.69
CA ASN A 48 13.39 -1.31 -12.26
C ASN A 48 13.70 -2.60 -11.48
N TRP A 49 13.01 -3.69 -11.79
CA TRP A 49 13.28 -5.01 -11.20
C TRP A 49 14.66 -5.53 -11.58
N PHE A 50 15.06 -5.41 -12.84
CA PHE A 50 16.41 -5.77 -13.26
C PHE A 50 17.49 -4.97 -12.53
N ARG A 51 17.24 -3.68 -12.24
CA ARG A 51 18.15 -2.87 -11.41
C ARG A 51 18.24 -3.42 -9.98
N ARG A 52 17.13 -3.86 -9.38
CA ARG A 52 17.12 -4.49 -8.05
C ARG A 52 17.90 -5.81 -8.04
N PHE A 53 17.69 -6.66 -9.03
CA PHE A 53 18.41 -7.93 -9.13
C PHE A 53 19.92 -7.75 -9.30
N LYS A 54 20.37 -6.70 -10.02
CA LYS A 54 21.79 -6.33 -10.09
C LYS A 54 22.37 -5.93 -8.73
N ASN A 55 21.55 -5.41 -7.83
CA ASN A 55 21.92 -5.07 -6.46
C ASN A 55 21.74 -6.24 -5.48
N ASN A 56 21.59 -7.47 -5.98
CA ASN A 56 21.35 -8.69 -5.21
C ASN A 56 20.06 -8.65 -4.34
N ASP A 57 19.08 -7.82 -4.71
CA ASP A 57 17.76 -7.79 -4.06
C ASP A 57 16.77 -8.67 -4.82
N PHE A 58 16.60 -9.92 -4.35
CA PHE A 58 15.73 -10.92 -4.97
C PHE A 58 14.34 -11.03 -4.29
N GLN A 59 14.01 -10.14 -3.36
CA GLN A 59 12.70 -10.13 -2.72
C GLN A 59 11.63 -9.68 -3.71
N LEU A 60 10.74 -10.60 -4.08
CA LEU A 60 9.70 -10.38 -5.09
C LEU A 60 8.47 -9.63 -4.54
N GLU A 61 8.30 -9.62 -3.23
CA GLU A 61 7.23 -8.90 -2.56
C GLU A 61 7.55 -7.41 -2.43
N ASP A 62 6.48 -6.60 -2.34
CA ASP A 62 6.63 -5.19 -2.01
C ASP A 62 6.99 -5.07 -0.53
N LYS A 63 8.06 -4.33 -0.22
CA LYS A 63 8.38 -3.95 1.15
C LYS A 63 7.30 -3.01 1.68
N GLU A 64 7.01 -3.06 2.97
CA GLU A 64 6.18 -2.06 3.61
C GLU A 64 6.73 -0.66 3.32
N ARG A 65 5.86 0.23 2.83
CA ARG A 65 6.25 1.60 2.53
C ARG A 65 6.39 2.37 3.83
N SER A 66 7.57 2.94 4.08
CA SER A 66 7.74 3.94 5.12
C SER A 66 6.79 5.11 4.86
N GLY A 67 5.83 5.33 5.77
CA GLY A 67 4.80 6.37 5.66
C GLY A 67 3.38 5.87 5.39
N ALA A 68 3.15 4.57 5.21
CA ALA A 68 1.79 4.03 5.28
C ALA A 68 1.24 4.24 6.72
N PRO A 69 0.00 4.76 6.90
CA PRO A 69 -0.63 4.80 8.20
C PRO A 69 -0.60 3.39 8.79
N LYS A 70 -0.07 3.24 10.02
CA LYS A 70 -0.14 1.96 10.71
C LYS A 70 -1.60 1.54 10.75
N LYS A 71 -1.92 0.39 10.15
CA LYS A 71 -3.20 -0.25 10.40
C LYS A 71 -3.17 -0.64 11.86
N PHE A 72 -3.98 0.01 12.69
CA PHE A 72 -4.15 -0.39 14.08
C PHE A 72 -4.55 -1.87 14.08
N GLN A 73 -3.88 -2.67 14.90
CA GLN A 73 -4.30 -4.06 15.07
C GLN A 73 -5.64 -4.07 15.81
N ASP A 74 -6.53 -5.01 15.52
CA ASP A 74 -7.84 -5.10 16.16
C ASP A 74 -7.72 -5.13 17.69
N LYS A 75 -6.65 -5.75 18.21
CA LYS A 75 -6.32 -5.76 19.64
C LYS A 75 -6.01 -4.38 20.22
N GLU A 76 -5.34 -3.50 19.45
CA GLU A 76 -5.05 -2.12 19.88
C GLU A 76 -6.34 -1.28 19.87
N LEU A 77 -7.22 -1.51 18.90
CA LEU A 77 -8.55 -0.89 18.85
C LEU A 77 -9.42 -1.37 20.02
N GLU A 78 -9.44 -2.66 20.32
CA GLU A 78 -10.17 -3.23 21.45
C GLU A 78 -9.69 -2.65 22.78
N GLN A 79 -8.37 -2.53 22.98
CA GLN A 79 -7.80 -1.89 24.16
C GLN A 79 -8.20 -0.42 24.29
N LEU A 80 -8.22 0.31 23.16
CA LEU A 80 -8.68 1.69 23.12
C LEU A 80 -10.18 1.78 23.47
N PHE A 81 -11.02 0.91 22.91
CA PHE A 81 -12.45 0.86 23.24
C PHE A 81 -12.70 0.52 24.70
N ASP A 82 -11.94 -0.43 25.27
CA ASP A 82 -12.05 -0.80 26.69
C ASP A 82 -11.59 0.33 27.61
N PHE A 83 -10.53 1.06 27.24
CA PHE A 83 -10.11 2.26 27.95
C PHE A 83 -11.19 3.34 27.91
N LEU A 84 -11.78 3.61 26.74
CA LEU A 84 -12.86 4.58 26.58
C LEU A 84 -14.11 4.16 27.37
N ARG A 85 -14.43 2.87 27.41
CA ARG A 85 -15.53 2.31 28.20
C ARG A 85 -15.30 2.48 29.71
N ARG A 86 -14.05 2.37 30.17
CA ARG A 86 -13.66 2.62 31.57
C ARG A 86 -13.56 4.10 31.92
N SER A 87 -13.35 4.95 30.92
CA SER A 87 -13.34 6.40 31.10
C SER A 87 -14.76 6.87 31.44
N SER A 88 -14.89 7.80 32.39
CA SER A 88 -16.18 8.30 32.91
C SER A 88 -17.04 9.04 31.86
N LYS A 89 -16.62 9.10 30.59
CA LYS A 89 -17.33 9.75 29.50
C LYS A 89 -18.08 8.69 28.71
N ASP A 90 -19.39 8.86 28.63
CA ASP A 90 -20.27 7.96 27.87
C ASP A 90 -19.91 7.95 26.37
N MET A 91 -20.18 6.85 25.67
CA MET A 91 -19.90 6.69 24.24
C MET A 91 -20.56 7.80 23.39
N SER A 92 -21.69 8.34 23.83
CA SER A 92 -22.36 9.48 23.19
C SER A 92 -21.53 10.77 23.21
N PHE A 93 -20.62 10.94 24.17
CA PHE A 93 -19.70 12.08 24.22
C PHE A 93 -18.69 12.00 23.07
N PHE A 94 -18.04 10.85 22.89
CA PHE A 94 -17.08 10.63 21.80
C PHE A 94 -17.75 10.65 20.43
N ARG A 95 -18.90 9.99 20.30
CA ARG A 95 -19.69 10.00 19.07
C ARG A 95 -20.08 11.42 18.65
N ARG A 96 -20.62 12.21 19.58
CA ARG A 96 -20.94 13.63 19.30
C ARG A 96 -19.69 14.42 18.91
N GLY A 97 -18.58 14.25 19.65
CA GLY A 97 -17.31 14.91 19.36
C GLY A 97 -16.79 14.64 17.95
N ILE A 98 -16.81 13.37 17.51
CA ILE A 98 -16.39 12.98 16.16
C ILE A 98 -17.33 13.55 15.09
N HIS A 99 -18.64 13.54 15.33
CA HIS A 99 -19.62 14.07 14.37
C HIS A 99 -19.49 15.59 14.15
N VAL A 100 -19.17 16.36 15.18
CA VAL A 100 -19.01 17.83 15.08
C VAL A 100 -17.58 18.26 14.72
N LEU A 101 -16.65 17.31 14.62
CA LEU A 101 -15.23 17.58 14.34
C LEU A 101 -15.02 18.26 12.98
N PRO A 102 -15.68 17.84 11.88
CA PRO A 102 -15.54 18.48 10.58
C PRO A 102 -15.96 19.95 10.60
N GLU A 103 -17.11 20.26 11.21
CA GLU A 103 -17.63 21.64 11.34
C GLU A 103 -16.70 22.51 12.20
N ARG A 104 -16.18 21.97 13.31
CA ARG A 104 -15.22 22.68 14.16
C ARG A 104 -13.92 22.96 13.42
N TRP A 105 -13.43 21.99 12.65
CA TRP A 105 -12.22 22.14 11.85
C TRP A 105 -12.38 23.20 10.76
N GLU A 106 -13.50 23.18 10.04
CA GLU A 106 -13.85 24.19 9.03
C GLU A 106 -13.91 25.60 9.63
N LYS A 107 -14.47 25.73 10.85
CA LYS A 107 -14.51 27.00 11.57
C LYS A 107 -13.12 27.51 11.96
N VAL A 108 -12.22 26.63 12.41
CA VAL A 108 -10.82 26.97 12.74
C VAL A 108 -10.04 27.40 11.49
N VAL A 109 -10.20 26.68 10.39
CA VAL A 109 -9.58 27.05 9.09
C VAL A 109 -10.09 28.41 8.61
N SER A 110 -11.39 28.66 8.76
CA SER A 110 -12.01 29.94 8.37
C SER A 110 -11.64 31.11 9.30
N SER A 111 -11.05 30.84 10.46
CA SER A 111 -10.60 31.85 11.44
C SER A 111 -9.09 31.88 11.60
N ASP A 112 -8.35 31.50 10.55
CA ASP A 112 -6.88 31.55 10.47
C ASP A 112 -6.19 30.86 11.66
N GLY A 113 -6.76 29.73 12.10
CA GLY A 113 -6.19 28.94 13.20
C GLY A 113 -6.46 29.49 14.61
N GLN A 114 -7.27 30.54 14.77
CA GLN A 114 -7.62 31.06 16.09
C GLN A 114 -8.56 30.10 16.84
N TYR A 115 -8.19 29.76 18.09
CA TYR A 115 -9.01 28.94 18.98
C TYR A 115 -10.08 29.81 19.63
N PHE A 116 -11.35 29.43 19.45
CA PHE A 116 -12.48 30.06 20.11
C PHE A 116 -12.53 29.65 21.58
N LYS A 117 -12.77 30.61 22.48
CA LYS A 117 -13.02 30.37 23.92
C LYS A 117 -14.48 30.04 24.17
#